data_AF-A0A9D7JH21-F1
#
_entry.id   AF-A0A9D7JH21-F1
#
_cell.length_a   1.000
_cell.length_b   1.000
_cell.length_c   1.000
_cell.angle_alpha   90.00
_cell.angle_beta   90.00
_cell.angle_gamma   90.00
#
_symmetry.space_group_name_H-M   'P 1'
#
loop_
_entity.id
_entity.type
_entity.pdbx_description
1 polymer ?
#
loop_
_entity_poly.entity_id
_entity_poly.type
_entity_poly.pdbx_seq_one_letter_code
_entity_poly.pdbx_strand_id
1 'polypeptide(L)'
;MRDVERLLTAGSIAGSILAGLRHEPHWFLLLAAGFGLYLVIADRALRRRIGPRAWPSEGFARFTFNTNLYFTVRNLLLGAALFAVAGSIAGLFGP
;
A
#
# COMPACT_ATOMS: atom_id res chain seq x y z
N MET A 1 -9.97 10.11 -1.16
CA MET A 1 -9.16 8.94 -1.61
C MET A 1 -7.73 9.35 -1.91
N ARG A 2 -7.51 10.37 -2.74
CA ARG A 2 -6.16 10.87 -3.03
C ARG A 2 -5.33 11.24 -1.78
N ASP A 3 -5.93 11.84 -0.76
CA ASP A 3 -5.20 12.14 0.48
C ASP A 3 -4.88 10.89 1.29
N VAL A 4 -5.76 9.88 1.27
CA VAL A 4 -5.53 8.56 1.89
C VAL A 4 -4.39 7.84 1.18
N GLU A 5 -4.37 7.84 -0.15
CA GLU A 5 -3.27 7.28 -0.95
C GLU A 5 -1.93 7.96 -0.64
N ARG A 6 -1.93 9.29 -0.52
CA ARG A 6 -0.74 10.07 -0.14
C ARG A 6 -0.24 9.72 1.25
N LEU A 7 -1.15 9.65 2.23
CA LEU A 7 -0.80 9.28 3.61
C LEU A 7 -0.28 7.84 3.68
N LEU A 8 -0.93 6.89 3.00
CA LEU A 8 -0.45 5.51 2.90
C LEU A 8 0.92 5.43 2.23
N THR A 9 1.14 6.16 1.14
CA THR A 9 2.42 6.20 0.44
C THR A 9 3.50 6.79 1.36
N ALA A 10 3.27 7.96 1.94
CA ALA A 10 4.22 8.61 2.83
C ALA A 10 4.52 7.76 4.07
N GLY A 11 3.49 7.19 4.69
CA GLY A 11 3.62 6.27 5.82
C GLY A 11 4.35 4.98 5.46
N SER A 12 4.08 4.42 4.28
CA SER A 12 4.80 3.23 3.77
C SER A 12 6.29 3.52 3.58
N ILE A 13 6.64 4.67 3.02
CA ILE A 13 8.03 5.08 2.79
C ILE A 13 8.73 5.28 4.13
N ALA A 14 8.18 6.16 4.98
CA ALA A 14 8.79 6.48 6.27
C ALA A 14 8.92 5.25 7.16
N GLY A 15 7.85 4.46 7.28
CA GLY A 15 7.85 3.26 8.10
C GLY A 15 8.76 2.17 7.54
N SER A 16 8.89 2.00 6.22
CA SER A 16 9.80 1.00 5.65
C SER A 16 11.27 1.36 5.87
N ILE A 17 11.60 2.65 5.79
CA ILE A 17 12.95 3.12 6.12
C ILE A 17 13.24 2.88 7.61
N LEU A 18 12.36 3.33 8.51
CA LEU A 18 12.54 3.18 9.95
C LEU A 18 12.61 1.71 10.39
N ALA A 19 11.71 0.87 9.87
CA ALA A 19 11.70 -0.57 10.15
C ALA A 19 12.94 -1.26 9.55
N GLY A 20 13.40 -0.83 8.38
CA GLY A 20 14.64 -1.33 7.77
C GLY A 20 15.85 -1.03 8.63
N LEU A 21 15.98 0.21 9.12
CA LEU A 21 17.04 0.61 10.04
C LEU A 21 17.04 -0.19 11.35
N ARG A 22 15.87 -0.67 11.80
CA ARG A 22 15.71 -1.46 13.03
C ARG A 22 15.67 -2.97 12.79
N HIS A 23 15.78 -3.42 11.54
CA HIS A 23 15.59 -4.82 11.14
C HIS A 23 14.28 -5.43 11.66
N GLU A 24 13.17 -4.70 11.56
CA GLU A 24 11.85 -5.11 12.06
C GLU A 24 10.95 -5.63 10.92
N PRO A 25 11.00 -6.94 10.56
CA PRO A 25 10.25 -7.48 9.42
C PRO A 25 8.73 -7.51 9.65
N HIS A 26 8.27 -7.44 10.90
CA HIS A 26 6.84 -7.43 11.23
C HIS A 26 6.12 -6.19 10.65
N TRP A 27 6.87 -5.14 10.29
CA TRP A 27 6.36 -3.99 9.54
C TRP A 27 5.63 -4.39 8.25
N PHE A 28 6.06 -5.45 7.56
CA PHE A 28 5.39 -5.92 6.34
C PHE A 28 3.95 -6.39 6.58
N LEU A 29 3.64 -6.90 7.78
CA LEU A 29 2.27 -7.27 8.15
C LEU A 29 1.38 -6.02 8.26
N LEU A 30 1.89 -4.96 8.89
CA LEU A 30 1.18 -3.69 9.01
C LEU A 30 0.99 -3.03 7.63
N LEU A 31 2.03 -3.07 6.79
CA LEU A 31 1.96 -2.61 5.40
C LEU A 31 0.89 -3.36 4.59
N ALA A 32 0.93 -4.68 4.60
CA ALA A 32 -0.03 -5.51 3.88
C ALA A 32 -1.45 -5.29 4.40
N ALA A 33 -1.64 -5.20 5.72
CA ALA A 33 -2.94 -4.89 6.32
C ALA A 33 -3.44 -3.49 5.94
N GLY A 34 -2.57 -2.48 5.95
CA GLY A 34 -2.93 -1.10 5.59
C GLY A 34 -3.38 -0.98 4.13
N PHE A 35 -2.64 -1.58 3.19
CA PHE A 35 -3.05 -1.59 1.78
C PHE A 35 -4.25 -2.51 1.50
N GLY A 36 -4.36 -3.64 2.20
CA GLY A 36 -5.55 -4.49 2.13
C GLY A 36 -6.80 -3.75 2.60
N LEU A 37 -6.70 -3.00 3.70
CA LEU A 37 -7.77 -2.13 4.19
C LEU A 37 -8.10 -1.02 3.17
N TYR A 38 -7.10 -0.42 2.54
CA TYR A 38 -7.30 0.54 1.46
C TYR A 38 -8.14 -0.04 0.32
N LEU A 39 -7.85 -1.26 -0.16
CA LEU A 39 -8.63 -1.92 -1.21
C LEU A 39 -10.11 -2.04 -0.83
N VAL A 40 -10.39 -2.46 0.41
CA VAL A 40 -11.76 -2.60 0.92
C VAL A 40 -12.47 -1.24 1.03
N ILE A 41 -11.77 -0.22 1.54
CA ILE A 41 -12.32 1.13 1.66
C ILE A 41 -12.59 1.74 0.28
N ALA A 42 -11.67 1.56 -0.67
CA ALA A 42 -11.80 2.07 -2.03
C ALA A 42 -12.98 1.43 -2.77
N ASP A 43 -13.13 0.10 -2.68
CA ASP A 43 -14.29 -0.60 -3.25
C ASP A 43 -15.60 -0.11 -2.63
N ARG A 44 -15.67 -0.02 -1.29
CA ARG A 44 -16.88 0.48 -0.59
C ARG A 44 -17.20 1.93 -0.96
N ALA A 45 -16.20 2.80 -1.04
CA ALA A 45 -16.40 4.20 -1.41
C ALA A 45 -16.94 4.34 -2.83
N LEU A 46 -16.47 3.49 -3.76
CA LEU A 46 -16.98 3.47 -5.13
C LEU A 46 -18.40 2.93 -5.20
N ARG A 47 -18.69 1.80 -4.53
CA ARG A 47 -20.04 1.23 -4.47
C ARG A 47 -21.06 2.21 -3.89
N ARG A 48 -20.68 3.01 -2.88
CA ARG A 48 -21.54 4.09 -2.35
C ARG A 48 -21.91 5.15 -3.39
N ARG A 49 -21.05 5.40 -4.37
CA ARG A 49 -21.31 6.37 -5.46
C ARG A 49 -22.17 5.77 -6.57
N ILE A 50 -21.97 4.50 -6.89
CA ILE A 50 -22.73 3.78 -7.92
C ILE A 50 -24.14 3.42 -7.42
N GLY A 51 -24.29 3.20 -6.11
CA GLY A 51 -25.53 2.77 -5.49
C GLY A 51 -25.76 1.25 -5.66
N PRO A 52 -27.01 0.77 -5.51
CA PRO A 52 -27.34 -0.66 -5.63
C PRO A 52 -27.31 -1.18 -7.09
N ARG A 53 -26.80 -0.39 -8.04
CA ARG A 53 -26.74 -0.77 -9.44
C ARG A 53 -25.63 -1.80 -9.68
N ALA A 54 -25.86 -2.67 -10.66
CA ALA A 54 -24.80 -3.51 -11.21
C ALA A 54 -23.65 -2.62 -11.71
N TRP A 55 -22.44 -3.20 -11.78
CA TRP A 55 -21.30 -2.51 -12.38
C TRP A 55 -21.68 -2.01 -13.78
N PRO A 56 -21.31 -0.77 -14.16
CA PRO A 56 -21.64 -0.22 -15.47
C PRO A 56 -21.17 -1.10 -16.63
N SER A 57 -20.03 -1.78 -16.46
CA SER A 57 -19.54 -2.83 -17.33
C SER A 57 -18.50 -3.69 -16.61
N GLU A 58 -18.22 -4.89 -17.14
CA GLU A 58 -17.13 -5.73 -16.64
C GLU A 58 -15.77 -5.04 -16.79
N GLY A 59 -15.53 -4.34 -17.91
CA GLY A 59 -14.30 -3.60 -18.15
C GLY A 59 -14.06 -2.51 -17.10
N PHE A 60 -15.11 -1.81 -16.68
CA PHE A 60 -15.01 -0.79 -15.63
C PHE A 60 -14.67 -1.40 -14.26
N ALA A 61 -15.26 -2.55 -13.93
CA ALA A 61 -14.95 -3.26 -12.68
C ALA A 61 -13.48 -3.71 -12.65
N ARG A 62 -13.01 -4.34 -13.73
CA ARG A 62 -11.61 -4.79 -13.88
C ARG A 62 -10.63 -3.62 -13.83
N PHE A 63 -10.92 -2.53 -14.56
CA PHE A 63 -10.09 -1.32 -14.56
C PHE A 63 -9.93 -0.75 -13.15
N THR A 64 -11.04 -0.61 -12.41
CA THR A 64 -10.99 -0.04 -11.07
C THR A 64 -10.22 -0.93 -10.10
N PHE A 65 -10.48 -2.24 -10.14
CA PHE A 65 -9.75 -3.19 -9.31
C PHE A 65 -8.25 -3.18 -9.63
N ASN A 66 -7.88 -3.27 -10.90
CA ASN A 66 -6.49 -3.29 -11.34
C ASN A 66 -5.75 -2.00 -10.97
N THR A 67 -6.40 -0.84 -11.04
CA THR A 67 -5.78 0.43 -10.65
C THR A 67 -5.42 0.44 -9.16
N ASN A 68 -6.35 -0.01 -8.30
CA ASN A 68 -6.12 -0.08 -6.87
C ASN A 68 -5.10 -1.17 -6.48
N LEU A 69 -5.13 -2.31 -7.18
CA LEU A 69 -4.17 -3.38 -7.01
C LEU A 69 -2.77 -2.95 -7.44
N TYR A 70 -2.64 -2.29 -8.58
CA TYR A 70 -1.38 -1.73 -9.06
C TYR A 70 -0.80 -0.73 -8.05
N PHE A 71 -1.61 0.19 -7.54
CA PHE A 71 -1.19 1.12 -6.49
C PHE A 71 -0.67 0.39 -5.24
N THR A 72 -1.38 -0.64 -4.79
CA THR A 72 -1.00 -1.45 -3.63
C THR A 72 0.33 -2.18 -3.86
N VAL A 73 0.44 -2.94 -4.95
CA VAL A 73 1.63 -3.73 -5.27
C VAL A 73 2.84 -2.83 -5.48
N ARG A 74 2.69 -1.72 -6.21
CA ARG A 74 3.77 -0.75 -6.42
C ARG A 74 4.33 -0.24 -5.10
N ASN A 75 3.48 0.14 -4.14
CA ASN A 75 3.95 0.66 -2.86
C ASN A 75 4.53 -0.43 -1.95
N LEU A 76 4.00 -1.65 -1.97
CA LEU A 76 4.61 -2.77 -1.24
C LEU A 76 6.01 -3.09 -1.75
N LEU A 77 6.20 -3.13 -3.08
CA LEU A 77 7.51 -3.34 -3.68
C LEU A 77 8.49 -2.21 -3.36
N LEU A 78 8.03 -0.95 -3.43
CA LEU A 78 8.83 0.20 -3.04
C LEU A 78 9.22 0.13 -1.56
N GLY A 79 8.28 -0.20 -0.68
CA GLY A 79 8.54 -0.37 0.75
C GLY A 79 9.56 -1.47 1.02
N ALA A 80 9.44 -2.62 0.35
CA ALA A 80 10.41 -3.71 0.46
C ALA A 80 11.81 -3.31 0.01
N ALA A 81 11.93 -2.59 -1.13
CA ALA A 81 13.20 -2.07 -1.59
C ALA A 81 13.81 -1.08 -0.60
N LEU A 82 13.01 -0.13 -0.07
CA LEU A 82 13.48 0.85 0.92
C LEU A 82 13.91 0.18 2.22
N PHE A 83 13.14 -0.80 2.70
CA PHE A 83 13.50 -1.60 3.88
C PHE A 83 14.84 -2.31 3.68
N ALA A 84 15.02 -2.98 2.54
CA ALA A 84 16.25 -3.70 2.25
C ALA A 84 17.47 -2.78 2.16
N VAL A 85 17.33 -1.63 1.50
CA VAL A 85 18.39 -0.61 1.40
C VAL A 85 18.70 -0.03 2.78
N ALA A 86 17.69 0.39 3.54
CA ALA A 86 17.88 0.97 4.87
C ALA A 86 18.52 -0.03 5.83
N GLY A 87 18.08 -1.29 5.85
CA GLY A 87 18.68 -2.34 6.67
C GLY A 87 20.10 -2.70 6.23
N SER A 88 20.39 -2.69 4.93
CA SER A 88 21.77 -2.89 4.44
C SER A 88 22.69 -1.75 4.92
N ILE A 89 22.22 -0.51 4.84
CA ILE A 89 22.95 0.67 5.34
C ILE A 89 23.17 0.56 6.85
N ALA A 90 22.13 0.28 7.64
CA ALA A 90 22.25 0.12 9.09
C ALA A 90 23.25 -0.98 9.45
N GLY A 91 23.18 -2.14 8.79
CA GLY A 91 24.12 -3.24 8.98
C GLY A 91 25.58 -2.89 8.67
N LEU A 92 25.84 -1.90 7.81
CA LEU A 92 27.19 -1.40 7.52
C LEU A 92 27.73 -0.48 8.62
N PHE A 93 26.87 0.24 9.34
CA PHE A 93 27.24 1.20 10.38
C PHE A 93 27.17 0.64 11.80
N GLY A 94 26.69 -0.59 11.97
CA GLY A 94 26.66 -1.35 13.23
C GLY A 94 25.27 -1.44 13.87
N PRO A 95 25.05 -2.41 14.79
CA PRO A 95 23.80 -2.53 15.54
C PRO A 95 23.54 -1.34 16.47
#